data_AF-A0A351FYF4-F1
#
_entry.id   AF-A0A351FYF4-F1
#
_cell.length_a   1.000
_cell.length_b   1.000
_cell.length_c   1.000
_cell.angle_alpha   90.00
_cell.angle_beta   90.00
_cell.angle_gamma   90.00
#
_symmetry.space_group_name_H-M   'P 1'
#
loop_
_entity.id
_entity.type
_entity.pdbx_description
1 polymer ?
#
loop_
_entity_poly.entity_id
_entity_poly.type
_entity_poly.pdbx_seq_one_letter_code
_entity_poly.pdbx_strand_id
1 'polypeptide(L)'
;ETCPDDAPWQGEFAAAIKCAERGAWQLAYDQLESLADKVQNEPAILKNRALVSGWLGKTEETVQAWRRYGAIDGLPEDDAIEAETIAQLLDPDTHKDRVDEMEVVFRVNNTELASEVLLSERTVDRMPMDPNQFRNEDEPPPKAIFWLLDKELPATGEGIQRQDIPSILGSLFLFGKQTDREARLELTCTKNSDYESTKERVTTLLGEYGGEVEKETKVSDASAVAKALSWNWRLPDDTPPETRKELLDEYRREVTYEQWPQTPLPVLDGKTATEVAGDKAYTVRLAAAVNLLQMNGEETGWQVDYDKLRNQLQLPIPQPIEAASEDELQNISNLQLVRVETSQLSDVDLGVLFRRAVFLRADSAIKRFGEAILQRDSFDGGLSRPDVYMALTRTAADPDEVLEWIAAGRQASEAESQSPAQWYIMELPIRLQRGEVERFQQLMETLRANHFGEPGVAEQVFQLLMRLGIIGPDGQPAQGPPPTADASGGEPPAAAQEGGGLWTPDSDKPPQGGQESKLWVPGMD
;
A
#
# COMPACT_ATOMS: atom_id res chain seq x y z
N GLU A 1 8.29 13.23 -26.55
CA GLU A 1 8.14 13.28 -28.02
C GLU A 1 9.09 14.30 -28.59
N THR A 2 9.82 13.90 -29.61
CA THR A 2 10.69 14.78 -30.40
C THR A 2 9.91 15.44 -31.52
N CYS A 3 10.40 16.58 -32.01
CA CYS A 3 9.83 17.21 -33.19
C CYS A 3 10.12 16.34 -34.42
N PRO A 4 9.15 16.11 -35.33
CA PRO A 4 9.43 15.52 -36.63
C PRO A 4 10.49 16.31 -37.40
N ASP A 5 11.31 15.61 -38.16
CA ASP A 5 12.30 16.22 -39.04
C ASP A 5 11.61 17.16 -40.05
N ASP A 6 12.25 18.30 -40.32
CA ASP A 6 11.80 19.33 -41.27
C ASP A 6 10.43 19.97 -40.98
N ALA A 7 9.89 19.81 -39.77
CA ALA A 7 8.64 20.47 -39.40
C ALA A 7 8.76 22.00 -39.49
N PRO A 8 7.81 22.72 -40.14
CA PRO A 8 7.90 24.17 -40.32
C PRO A 8 7.86 24.94 -38.98
N TRP A 9 7.42 24.29 -37.91
CA TRP A 9 7.31 24.79 -36.56
C TRP A 9 8.44 24.34 -35.62
N GLN A 10 9.45 23.62 -36.13
CA GLN A 10 10.57 23.06 -35.34
C GLN A 10 11.30 24.10 -34.49
N GLY A 11 11.52 25.31 -35.03
CA GLY A 11 12.20 26.39 -34.31
C GLY A 11 11.40 26.90 -33.09
N GLU A 12 10.08 27.05 -33.23
CA GLU A 12 9.20 27.45 -32.11
C GLU A 12 9.14 26.35 -31.06
N PHE A 13 9.01 25.09 -31.49
CA PHE A 13 9.01 23.94 -30.59
C PHE A 13 10.31 23.79 -29.81
N ALA A 14 11.47 23.85 -30.48
CA ALA A 14 12.77 23.76 -29.83
C ALA A 14 13.00 24.89 -28.81
N ALA A 15 12.48 26.09 -29.07
CA ALA A 15 12.51 27.19 -28.11
C ALA A 15 11.71 26.88 -26.85
N ALA A 16 10.53 26.26 -27.00
CA ALA A 16 9.69 25.85 -25.88
C ALA A 16 10.32 24.74 -25.04
N ILE A 17 10.86 23.70 -25.69
CA ILE A 17 11.57 22.59 -24.99
C ILE A 17 12.78 23.13 -24.21
N LYS A 18 13.56 24.03 -24.81
CA LYS A 18 14.69 24.67 -24.11
C LYS A 18 14.26 25.49 -22.89
N CYS A 19 13.06 26.08 -22.90
CA CYS A 19 12.50 26.72 -21.71
C CYS A 19 12.17 25.68 -20.65
N ALA A 20 11.57 24.55 -21.04
CA ALA A 20 11.20 23.47 -20.14
C ALA A 20 12.44 22.84 -19.44
N GLU A 21 13.49 22.54 -20.20
CA GLU A 21 14.77 22.00 -19.71
C GLU A 21 15.46 22.92 -18.67
N ARG A 22 15.21 24.23 -18.74
CA ARG A 22 15.77 25.22 -17.82
C ARG A 22 14.89 25.49 -16.59
N GLY A 23 13.79 24.76 -16.45
CA GLY A 23 12.82 24.98 -15.38
C GLY A 23 11.88 26.17 -15.60
N ALA A 24 11.91 26.81 -16.77
CA ALA A 24 10.99 27.91 -17.12
C ALA A 24 9.65 27.36 -17.63
N TRP A 25 9.00 26.50 -16.83
CA TRP A 25 7.84 25.69 -17.23
C TRP A 25 6.64 26.54 -17.65
N GLN A 26 6.35 27.65 -16.96
CA GLN A 26 5.24 28.53 -17.34
C GLN A 26 5.44 29.12 -18.74
N LEU A 27 6.67 29.55 -19.08
CA LEU A 27 6.99 30.08 -20.41
C LEU A 27 6.92 28.97 -21.47
N ALA A 28 7.42 27.77 -21.16
CA ALA A 28 7.33 26.63 -22.07
C ALA A 28 5.87 26.25 -22.35
N TYR A 29 5.02 26.24 -21.31
CA TYR A 29 3.59 25.97 -21.43
C TYR A 29 2.92 27.00 -22.35
N ASP A 30 3.13 28.30 -22.13
CA ASP A 30 2.51 29.35 -22.94
C ASP A 30 2.94 29.26 -24.42
N GLN A 31 4.21 28.90 -24.67
CA GLN A 31 4.73 28.68 -26.03
C GLN A 31 4.12 27.43 -26.69
N LEU A 32 4.01 26.32 -25.97
CA LEU A 32 3.41 25.08 -26.46
C LEU A 32 1.90 25.23 -26.68
N GLU A 33 1.19 25.97 -25.83
CA GLU A 33 -0.22 26.34 -26.02
C GLU A 33 -0.41 27.12 -27.32
N SER A 34 0.38 28.19 -27.49
CA SER A 34 0.32 29.00 -28.71
C SER A 34 0.63 28.17 -29.95
N LEU A 35 1.55 27.21 -29.85
CA LEU A 35 1.89 26.32 -30.95
C LEU A 35 0.77 25.31 -31.24
N ALA A 36 0.11 24.78 -30.21
CA ALA A 36 -1.02 23.85 -30.34
C ALA A 36 -2.28 24.49 -30.95
N ASP A 37 -2.43 25.82 -30.81
CA ASP A 37 -3.48 26.59 -31.48
C ASP A 37 -3.20 26.76 -32.98
N LYS A 38 -1.92 26.97 -33.33
CA LYS A 38 -1.48 27.14 -34.73
C LYS A 38 -1.43 25.82 -35.49
N VAL A 39 -0.90 24.79 -34.84
CA VAL A 39 -0.65 23.47 -35.42
C VAL A 39 -1.46 22.47 -34.63
N GLN A 40 -2.66 22.19 -35.15
CA GLN A 40 -3.65 21.36 -34.47
C GLN A 40 -3.25 19.88 -34.59
N ASN A 41 -3.49 19.13 -33.51
CA ASN A 41 -3.40 17.66 -33.46
C ASN A 41 -2.01 17.07 -33.75
N GLU A 42 -0.94 17.84 -33.53
CA GLU A 42 0.43 17.32 -33.60
C GLU A 42 0.83 16.63 -32.28
N PRO A 43 1.18 15.32 -32.32
CA PRO A 43 1.51 14.54 -31.12
C PRO A 43 2.62 15.16 -30.27
N ALA A 44 3.71 15.60 -30.90
CA ALA A 44 4.85 16.15 -30.20
C ALA A 44 4.50 17.43 -29.42
N ILE A 45 3.66 18.29 -29.98
CA ILE A 45 3.23 19.53 -29.32
C ILE A 45 2.29 19.19 -28.17
N LEU A 46 1.28 18.35 -28.41
CA LEU A 46 0.24 18.05 -27.42
C LEU A 46 0.76 17.24 -26.23
N LYS A 47 1.64 16.25 -26.45
CA LYS A 47 2.26 15.46 -25.37
C LYS A 47 3.14 16.34 -24.47
N ASN A 48 4.02 17.14 -25.07
CA ASN A 48 4.90 18.02 -24.29
C ASN A 48 4.10 19.09 -23.54
N ARG A 49 3.03 19.64 -24.15
CA ARG A 49 2.11 20.55 -23.46
C ARG A 49 1.48 19.90 -22.23
N ALA A 50 0.99 18.67 -22.35
CA ALA A 50 0.39 17.91 -21.26
C ALA A 50 1.38 17.63 -20.12
N LEU A 51 2.64 17.31 -20.47
CA LEU A 51 3.71 17.12 -19.48
C LEU A 51 4.01 18.41 -18.70
N VAL A 52 4.22 19.53 -19.41
CA VAL A 52 4.56 20.81 -18.76
C VAL A 52 3.39 21.34 -17.92
N SER A 53 2.13 21.18 -18.37
CA SER A 53 0.97 21.56 -17.55
C SER A 53 0.91 20.74 -16.25
N GLY A 54 1.27 19.45 -16.32
CA GLY A 54 1.37 18.58 -15.15
C GLY A 54 2.41 19.05 -14.15
N TRP A 55 3.61 19.44 -14.63
CA TRP A 55 4.68 19.98 -13.76
C TRP A 55 4.29 21.30 -13.08
N LEU A 56 3.39 22.07 -13.69
CA LEU A 56 2.85 23.31 -13.11
C LEU A 56 1.69 23.07 -12.12
N GLY A 57 1.22 21.84 -11.96
CA GLY A 57 0.07 21.51 -11.10
C GLY A 57 -1.27 22.00 -11.66
N LYS A 58 -1.37 22.24 -12.97
CA LYS A 58 -2.60 22.66 -13.65
C LYS A 58 -3.47 21.45 -13.97
N THR A 59 -4.14 20.89 -12.96
CA THR A 59 -4.79 19.56 -13.05
C THR A 59 -5.84 19.50 -14.16
N GLU A 60 -6.79 20.43 -14.20
CA GLU A 60 -7.87 20.42 -15.21
C GLU A 60 -7.31 20.53 -16.64
N GLU A 61 -6.35 21.44 -16.84
CA GLU A 61 -5.70 21.64 -18.13
C GLU A 61 -4.87 20.42 -18.55
N THR A 62 -4.24 19.74 -17.59
CA THR A 62 -3.45 18.53 -17.82
C THR A 62 -4.33 17.37 -18.25
N VAL A 63 -5.46 17.15 -17.57
CA VAL A 63 -6.45 16.14 -17.93
C VAL A 63 -6.96 16.38 -19.35
N GLN A 64 -7.34 17.62 -19.67
CA GLN A 64 -7.81 17.98 -21.02
C GLN A 64 -6.71 17.81 -22.07
N ALA A 65 -5.45 18.16 -21.74
CA ALA A 65 -4.32 18.02 -22.66
C ALA A 65 -4.04 16.55 -23.00
N TRP A 66 -4.02 15.66 -21.99
CA TRP A 66 -3.83 14.23 -22.20
C TRP A 66 -4.96 13.60 -23.01
N ARG A 67 -6.23 13.92 -22.69
CA ARG A 67 -7.38 13.45 -23.49
C ARG A 67 -7.33 13.95 -24.92
N ARG A 68 -6.91 15.19 -25.15
CA ARG A 68 -6.72 15.75 -26.51
C ARG A 68 -5.60 15.04 -27.26
N TYR A 69 -4.49 14.72 -26.60
CA TYR A 69 -3.40 13.93 -27.19
C TYR A 69 -3.86 12.51 -27.54
N GLY A 70 -4.51 11.80 -26.60
CA GLY A 70 -5.00 10.43 -26.82
C GLY A 70 -6.10 10.31 -27.89
N ALA A 71 -6.76 11.41 -28.24
CA ALA A 71 -7.79 11.48 -29.28
C ALA A 71 -7.24 11.76 -30.69
N ILE A 72 -5.92 11.85 -30.89
CA ILE A 72 -5.32 12.06 -32.21
C ILE A 72 -5.55 10.83 -33.10
N ASP A 73 -6.12 11.03 -34.29
CA ASP A 73 -6.30 9.96 -35.27
C ASP A 73 -4.95 9.35 -35.69
N GLY A 74 -4.84 8.02 -35.59
CA GLY A 74 -3.63 7.29 -35.98
C GLY A 74 -2.51 7.28 -34.93
N LEU A 75 -2.76 7.82 -33.73
CA LEU A 75 -1.86 7.61 -32.59
C LEU A 75 -1.77 6.10 -32.26
N PRO A 76 -0.58 5.58 -31.90
CA PRO A 76 -0.45 4.21 -31.42
C PRO A 76 -1.42 3.93 -30.25
N GLU A 77 -2.04 2.74 -30.26
CA GLU A 77 -3.06 2.38 -29.26
C GLU A 77 -2.52 2.47 -27.83
N ASP A 78 -1.28 2.04 -27.60
CA ASP A 78 -0.60 2.14 -26.31
C ASP A 78 -0.46 3.59 -25.82
N ASP A 79 -0.12 4.53 -26.71
CA ASP A 79 0.01 5.95 -26.37
C ASP A 79 -1.35 6.56 -26.01
N ALA A 80 -2.42 6.18 -26.71
CA ALA A 80 -3.77 6.63 -26.41
C ALA A 80 -4.26 6.10 -25.05
N ILE A 81 -4.02 4.82 -24.77
CA ILE A 81 -4.36 4.18 -23.48
C ILE A 81 -3.55 4.81 -22.35
N GLU A 82 -2.25 5.05 -22.54
CA GLU A 82 -1.42 5.69 -21.53
C GLU A 82 -1.92 7.10 -21.21
N ALA A 83 -2.20 7.90 -22.24
CA ALA A 83 -2.72 9.25 -22.07
C ALA A 83 -4.04 9.27 -21.28
N GLU A 84 -4.96 8.37 -21.61
CA GLU A 84 -6.22 8.23 -20.89
C GLU A 84 -6.01 7.69 -19.46
N THR A 85 -5.03 6.81 -19.23
CA THR A 85 -4.66 6.34 -17.88
C THR A 85 -4.21 7.51 -17.00
N ILE A 86 -3.33 8.38 -17.52
CA ILE A 86 -2.87 9.58 -16.80
C ILE A 86 -4.03 10.56 -16.58
N ALA A 87 -4.89 10.75 -17.58
CA ALA A 87 -6.06 11.61 -17.45
C ALA A 87 -7.00 11.12 -16.34
N GLN A 88 -7.32 9.82 -16.31
CA GLN A 88 -8.19 9.24 -15.27
C GLN A 88 -7.56 9.33 -13.88
N LEU A 89 -6.25 9.10 -13.75
CA LEU A 89 -5.53 9.21 -12.49
C LEU A 89 -5.61 10.61 -11.88
N LEU A 90 -5.54 11.64 -12.73
CA LEU A 90 -5.52 13.04 -12.30
C LEU A 90 -6.90 13.68 -12.20
N ASP A 91 -7.89 13.15 -12.92
CA ASP A 91 -9.23 13.73 -12.99
C ASP A 91 -9.98 13.51 -11.67
N PRO A 92 -10.31 14.58 -10.92
CA PRO A 92 -11.04 14.48 -9.66
C PRO A 92 -12.43 13.85 -9.85
N ASP A 93 -12.99 13.91 -11.06
CA ASP A 93 -14.29 13.33 -11.37
C ASP A 93 -14.26 11.81 -11.55
N THR A 94 -13.09 11.19 -11.72
CA THR A 94 -12.94 9.72 -11.87
C THR A 94 -13.49 8.98 -10.65
N HIS A 95 -13.43 9.60 -9.46
CA HIS A 95 -13.96 9.05 -8.20
C HIS A 95 -14.98 9.98 -7.55
N LYS A 96 -15.73 10.76 -8.35
CA LYS A 96 -16.74 11.70 -7.83
C LYS A 96 -17.89 11.02 -7.10
N ASP A 97 -18.14 9.74 -7.37
CA ASP A 97 -19.16 8.99 -6.66
C ASP A 97 -18.65 8.73 -5.25
N ARG A 98 -19.24 9.43 -4.29
CA ARG A 98 -18.87 9.35 -2.88
C ARG A 98 -19.99 8.69 -2.08
N VAL A 99 -19.61 7.84 -1.15
CA VAL A 99 -20.50 7.30 -0.11
C VAL A 99 -20.22 8.03 1.20
N ASP A 100 -21.29 8.42 1.89
CA ASP A 100 -21.18 9.09 3.18
C ASP A 100 -20.77 8.07 4.26
N GLU A 101 -19.81 8.44 5.10
CA GLU A 101 -19.55 7.76 6.36
C GLU A 101 -20.35 8.49 7.45
N MET A 102 -21.18 7.74 8.15
CA MET A 102 -22.17 8.24 9.08
C MET A 102 -21.82 7.86 10.50
N GLU A 103 -22.03 8.79 11.42
CA GLU A 103 -22.13 8.55 12.85
C GLU A 103 -23.60 8.62 13.26
N VAL A 104 -24.08 7.56 13.89
CA VAL A 104 -25.43 7.44 14.43
C VAL A 104 -25.34 7.29 15.94
N VAL A 105 -25.94 8.23 16.67
CA VAL A 105 -25.92 8.26 18.13
C VAL A 105 -27.22 7.67 18.66
N PHE A 106 -27.09 6.56 19.40
CA PHE A 106 -28.19 5.90 20.09
C PHE A 106 -28.16 6.25 21.57
N ARG A 107 -29.30 6.64 22.13
CA ARG A 107 -29.47 6.79 23.58
C ARG A 107 -29.25 5.46 24.29
N VAL A 108 -28.52 5.48 25.41
CA VAL A 108 -28.34 4.32 26.30
C VAL A 108 -28.87 4.66 27.69
N ASN A 109 -29.84 3.89 28.16
CA ASN A 109 -30.49 4.09 29.45
C ASN A 109 -29.73 3.41 30.60
N ASN A 110 -29.03 2.30 30.31
CA ASN A 110 -28.20 1.58 31.27
C ASN A 110 -26.93 1.06 30.58
N THR A 111 -25.79 1.69 30.86
CA THR A 111 -24.52 1.39 30.18
C THR A 111 -24.00 -0.01 30.51
N GLU A 112 -24.16 -0.46 31.74
CA GLU A 112 -23.68 -1.77 32.20
C GLU A 112 -24.45 -2.90 31.51
N LEU A 113 -25.79 -2.81 31.46
CA LEU A 113 -26.62 -3.81 30.76
C LEU A 113 -26.45 -3.73 29.24
N ALA A 114 -26.32 -2.54 28.66
CA ALA A 114 -26.00 -2.41 27.24
C ALA A 114 -24.66 -3.08 26.88
N SER A 115 -23.65 -2.94 27.75
CA SER A 115 -22.36 -3.63 27.57
C SER A 115 -22.50 -5.15 27.69
N GLU A 116 -23.32 -5.65 28.62
CA GLU A 116 -23.57 -7.10 28.79
C GLU A 116 -24.27 -7.69 27.56
N VAL A 117 -25.25 -6.98 27.00
CA VAL A 117 -25.94 -7.38 25.78
C VAL A 117 -24.99 -7.40 24.59
N LEU A 118 -24.19 -6.34 24.40
CA LEU A 118 -23.17 -6.27 23.34
C LEU A 118 -22.16 -7.41 23.43
N LEU A 119 -21.71 -7.77 24.65
CA LEU A 119 -20.76 -8.87 24.88
C LEU A 119 -21.37 -10.27 24.70
N SER A 120 -22.70 -10.39 24.79
CA SER A 120 -23.40 -11.67 24.68
C SER A 120 -23.93 -11.95 23.27
N GLU A 121 -23.96 -10.93 22.41
CA GLU A 121 -24.46 -11.03 21.06
C GLU A 121 -23.43 -11.68 20.12
N ARG A 122 -23.85 -12.70 19.38
CA ARG A 122 -22.96 -13.50 18.51
C ARG A 122 -22.55 -12.75 17.23
N THR A 123 -23.30 -11.72 16.87
CA THR A 123 -23.02 -10.80 15.75
C THR A 123 -22.29 -9.53 16.19
N VAL A 124 -21.81 -9.47 17.43
CA VAL A 124 -21.00 -8.36 17.95
C VAL A 124 -19.70 -8.93 18.50
N ASP A 125 -18.57 -8.37 18.08
CA ASP A 125 -17.26 -8.78 18.55
C ASP A 125 -16.50 -7.61 19.16
N ARG A 126 -15.74 -7.85 20.24
CA ARG A 126 -15.01 -6.78 20.92
C ARG A 126 -13.74 -6.46 20.15
N MET A 127 -13.52 -5.18 19.85
CA MET A 127 -12.26 -4.76 19.21
C MET A 127 -11.09 -4.96 20.19
N PRO A 128 -10.01 -5.64 19.80
CA PRO A 128 -8.84 -5.87 20.64
C PRO A 128 -7.93 -4.64 20.65
N MET A 129 -8.47 -3.49 21.07
CA MET A 129 -7.74 -2.23 21.14
C MET A 129 -7.99 -1.52 22.47
N ASP A 130 -6.97 -0.78 22.94
CA ASP A 130 -7.11 0.06 24.14
C ASP A 130 -7.98 1.28 23.82
N PRO A 131 -9.16 1.43 24.44
CA PRO A 131 -10.03 2.58 24.21
C PRO A 131 -9.36 3.94 24.49
N ASN A 132 -8.32 3.98 25.33
CA ASN A 132 -7.58 5.22 25.61
C ASN A 132 -6.88 5.82 24.38
N GLN A 133 -6.67 5.04 23.31
CA GLN A 133 -6.14 5.54 22.05
C GLN A 133 -7.08 6.54 21.36
N PHE A 134 -8.38 6.54 21.71
CA PHE A 134 -9.38 7.48 21.19
C PHE A 134 -9.65 8.66 22.12
N ARG A 135 -8.76 8.91 23.09
CA ARG A 135 -8.89 10.08 23.95
C ARG A 135 -8.62 11.33 23.13
N ASN A 136 -9.61 12.22 23.07
CA ASN A 136 -9.46 13.56 22.53
C ASN A 136 -9.43 14.58 23.68
N GLU A 137 -8.91 15.79 23.45
CA GLU A 137 -8.84 16.83 24.50
C GLU A 137 -10.22 17.19 25.08
N ASP A 138 -11.27 17.12 24.25
CA ASP A 138 -12.63 17.51 24.61
C ASP A 138 -13.57 16.32 24.90
N GLU A 139 -13.13 15.08 24.74
CA GLU A 139 -13.98 13.88 24.85
C GLU A 139 -13.24 12.74 25.57
N PRO A 140 -13.79 12.19 26.67
CA PRO A 140 -13.20 11.02 27.30
C PRO A 140 -13.30 9.80 26.38
N PRO A 141 -12.36 8.84 26.49
CA PRO A 141 -12.38 7.65 25.65
C PRO A 141 -13.65 6.81 25.88
N PRO A 142 -14.07 6.02 24.89
CA PRO A 142 -15.16 5.07 25.04
C PRO A 142 -14.83 4.04 26.13
N LYS A 143 -15.86 3.49 26.79
CA LYS A 143 -15.71 2.40 27.76
C LYS A 143 -15.32 1.09 27.05
N ALA A 144 -15.88 0.86 25.87
CA ALA A 144 -15.64 -0.31 25.04
C ALA A 144 -15.94 0.01 23.58
N ILE A 145 -15.31 -0.75 22.69
CA ILE A 145 -15.45 -0.63 21.24
C ILE A 145 -15.71 -2.02 20.68
N PHE A 146 -16.67 -2.13 19.77
CA PHE A 146 -17.10 -3.38 19.17
C PHE A 146 -17.21 -3.26 17.66
N TRP A 147 -17.05 -4.37 16.95
CA TRP A 147 -17.51 -4.53 15.57
C TRP A 147 -18.93 -5.09 15.56
N LEU A 148 -19.78 -4.55 14.70
CA LEU A 148 -21.08 -5.12 14.36
C LEU A 148 -20.93 -5.95 13.08
N LEU A 149 -21.42 -7.19 13.10
CA LEU A 149 -21.24 -8.17 12.03
C LEU A 149 -22.55 -8.49 11.31
N ASP A 150 -22.46 -8.85 10.03
CA ASP A 150 -23.61 -9.28 9.21
C ASP A 150 -24.18 -10.64 9.66
N LYS A 151 -23.29 -11.53 10.13
CA LYS A 151 -23.57 -12.86 10.68
C LYS A 151 -22.63 -13.21 11.83
N GLU A 152 -22.90 -14.34 12.47
CA GLU A 152 -22.14 -14.78 13.64
C GLU A 152 -20.68 -15.06 13.31
N LEU A 153 -19.77 -14.66 14.21
CA LEU A 153 -18.36 -15.02 14.10
C LEU A 153 -18.17 -16.52 14.38
N PRO A 154 -17.56 -17.29 13.47
CA PRO A 154 -17.24 -18.69 13.74
C PRO A 154 -16.31 -18.83 14.95
N ALA A 155 -16.49 -19.91 15.70
CA ALA A 155 -15.70 -20.16 16.92
C ALA A 155 -14.22 -20.45 16.64
N THR A 156 -13.88 -20.86 15.41
CA THR A 156 -12.52 -21.17 14.99
C THR A 156 -12.33 -20.80 13.51
N GLY A 157 -11.12 -20.35 13.19
CA GLY A 157 -10.67 -20.07 11.84
C GLY A 157 -10.03 -21.28 11.14
N GLU A 158 -9.85 -22.41 11.83
CA GLU A 158 -9.30 -23.62 11.22
C GLU A 158 -10.24 -24.16 10.14
N GLY A 159 -9.76 -24.18 8.88
CA GLY A 159 -10.53 -24.66 7.73
C GLY A 159 -11.70 -23.76 7.32
N ILE A 160 -11.77 -22.53 7.84
CA ILE A 160 -12.82 -21.57 7.50
C ILE A 160 -12.86 -21.30 6.00
N GLN A 161 -14.07 -21.24 5.43
CA GLN A 161 -14.27 -20.93 4.01
C GLN A 161 -14.78 -19.50 3.85
N ARG A 162 -14.52 -18.92 2.67
CA ARG A 162 -14.91 -17.54 2.31
C ARG A 162 -16.35 -17.18 2.70
N GLN A 163 -17.30 -18.07 2.44
CA GLN A 163 -18.73 -17.88 2.70
C GLN A 163 -19.12 -17.85 4.17
N ASP A 164 -18.27 -18.38 5.06
CA ASP A 164 -18.52 -18.43 6.51
C ASP A 164 -17.99 -17.16 7.21
N ILE A 165 -17.10 -16.41 6.56
CA ILE A 165 -16.48 -15.22 7.12
C ILE A 165 -17.49 -14.06 7.20
N PRO A 166 -17.73 -13.48 8.40
CA PRO A 166 -18.58 -12.30 8.56
C PRO A 166 -17.94 -11.03 8.02
N SER A 167 -18.80 -10.14 7.54
CA SER A 167 -18.46 -8.77 7.17
C SER A 167 -18.79 -7.84 8.32
N ILE A 168 -17.94 -6.84 8.55
CA ILE A 168 -18.12 -5.77 9.51
C ILE A 168 -19.06 -4.73 8.88
N LEU A 169 -20.22 -4.53 9.48
CA LEU A 169 -21.21 -3.52 9.09
C LEU A 169 -20.87 -2.13 9.63
N GLY A 170 -20.13 -2.07 10.75
CA GLY A 170 -19.69 -0.82 11.36
C GLY A 170 -19.03 -1.04 12.72
N SER A 171 -18.54 0.04 13.30
CA SER A 171 -17.94 0.05 14.64
C SER A 171 -18.87 0.73 15.64
N LEU A 172 -19.01 0.13 16.81
CA LEU A 172 -19.84 0.59 17.92
C LEU A 172 -18.96 1.10 19.06
N PHE A 173 -19.17 2.34 19.49
CA PHE A 173 -18.42 2.99 20.57
C PHE A 173 -19.35 3.27 21.74
N LEU A 174 -19.14 2.59 22.87
CA LEU A 174 -20.00 2.72 24.04
C LEU A 174 -19.42 3.78 25.00
N PHE A 175 -20.18 4.84 25.25
CA PHE A 175 -19.82 5.90 26.19
C PHE A 175 -20.70 5.85 27.42
N GLY A 176 -20.07 6.01 28.59
CA GLY A 176 -20.79 6.21 29.84
C GLY A 176 -21.36 7.62 29.95
N LYS A 177 -22.19 7.83 30.98
CA LYS A 177 -22.71 9.16 31.32
C LYS A 177 -21.56 10.11 31.68
N GLN A 178 -21.57 11.30 31.09
CA GLN A 178 -20.64 12.40 31.36
C GLN A 178 -21.37 13.53 32.10
N THR A 179 -20.63 14.58 32.49
CA THR A 179 -21.20 15.73 33.22
C THR A 179 -22.21 16.49 32.36
N ASP A 180 -21.99 16.54 31.04
CA ASP A 180 -22.73 17.31 30.05
C ASP A 180 -23.44 16.45 28.99
N ARG A 181 -23.20 15.13 28.97
CA ARG A 181 -23.78 14.20 27.99
C ARG A 181 -24.36 12.96 28.68
N GLU A 182 -25.52 12.51 28.20
CA GLU A 182 -26.08 11.23 28.61
C GLU A 182 -25.26 10.05 28.05
N ALA A 183 -25.45 8.86 28.62
CA ALA A 183 -24.82 7.65 28.10
C ALA A 183 -25.36 7.34 26.69
N ARG A 184 -24.47 6.86 25.82
CA ARG A 184 -24.79 6.67 24.41
C ARG A 184 -23.94 5.56 23.77
N LEU A 185 -24.45 5.03 22.68
CA LEU A 185 -23.73 4.14 21.77
C LEU A 185 -23.62 4.86 20.43
N GLU A 186 -22.42 5.01 19.90
CA GLU A 186 -22.19 5.59 18.58
C GLU A 186 -21.87 4.49 17.58
N LEU A 187 -22.63 4.42 16.48
CA LEU A 187 -22.33 3.58 15.33
C LEU A 187 -21.65 4.41 14.25
N THR A 188 -20.45 4.01 13.85
CA THR A 188 -19.79 4.53 12.65
C THR A 188 -19.90 3.49 11.54
N CYS A 189 -20.56 3.84 10.43
CA CYS A 189 -20.76 2.96 9.28
C CYS A 189 -20.97 3.73 7.96
N THR A 190 -20.79 3.02 6.84
CA THR A 190 -21.02 3.58 5.51
C THR A 190 -22.50 3.60 5.17
N LYS A 191 -22.98 4.70 4.57
CA LYS A 191 -24.37 4.85 4.11
C LYS A 191 -24.60 4.15 2.77
N ASN A 192 -24.69 2.82 2.81
CA ASN A 192 -24.98 1.94 1.66
C ASN A 192 -26.43 1.44 1.69
N SER A 193 -26.75 0.43 0.86
CA SER A 193 -28.09 -0.18 0.81
C SER A 193 -28.53 -0.84 2.12
N ASP A 194 -27.58 -1.26 2.96
CA ASP A 194 -27.83 -1.93 4.24
C ASP A 194 -27.81 -0.97 5.43
N TYR A 195 -27.67 0.34 5.21
CA TYR A 195 -27.56 1.34 6.27
C TYR A 195 -28.75 1.33 7.24
N GLU A 196 -29.98 1.34 6.71
CA GLU A 196 -31.19 1.36 7.54
C GLU A 196 -31.37 0.04 8.31
N SER A 197 -31.08 -1.10 7.70
CA SER A 197 -31.16 -2.40 8.38
C SER A 197 -30.07 -2.56 9.44
N THR A 198 -28.89 -1.96 9.23
CA THR A 198 -27.80 -1.90 10.21
C THR A 198 -28.21 -1.07 11.43
N LYS A 199 -28.83 0.10 11.24
CA LYS A 199 -29.37 0.90 12.36
C LYS A 199 -30.45 0.13 13.13
N GLU A 200 -31.38 -0.50 12.42
CA GLU A 200 -32.47 -1.29 13.04
C GLU A 200 -31.94 -2.46 13.88
N ARG A 201 -30.85 -3.11 13.43
CA ARG A 201 -30.15 -4.13 14.22
C ARG A 201 -29.62 -3.56 15.54
N VAL A 202 -28.98 -2.39 15.53
CA VAL A 202 -28.49 -1.75 16.76
C VAL A 202 -29.64 -1.35 17.69
N THR A 203 -30.72 -0.79 17.15
CA THR A 203 -31.92 -0.48 17.96
C THR A 203 -32.52 -1.74 18.59
N THR A 204 -32.62 -2.83 17.83
CA THR A 204 -33.15 -4.11 18.33
C THR A 204 -32.24 -4.72 19.39
N LEU A 205 -30.92 -4.66 19.17
CA LEU A 205 -29.91 -5.11 20.11
C LEU A 205 -30.05 -4.38 21.46
N LEU A 206 -30.13 -3.06 21.44
CA LEU A 206 -30.27 -2.27 22.68
C LEU A 206 -31.61 -2.51 23.37
N GLY A 207 -32.69 -2.77 22.62
CA GLY A 207 -33.98 -3.19 23.16
C GLY A 207 -34.52 -2.21 24.21
N GLU A 208 -34.81 -2.70 25.42
CA GLU A 208 -35.28 -1.83 26.53
C GLU A 208 -34.17 -0.97 27.17
N TYR A 209 -32.90 -1.28 26.88
CA TYR A 209 -31.74 -0.60 27.45
C TYR A 209 -31.31 0.65 26.65
N GLY A 210 -31.97 0.95 25.52
CA GLY A 210 -31.64 2.10 24.68
C GLY A 210 -32.23 1.98 23.28
N GLY A 211 -31.54 2.56 22.29
CA GLY A 211 -31.84 2.33 20.87
C GLY A 211 -32.64 3.42 20.18
N GLU A 212 -33.07 4.46 20.90
CA GLU A 212 -33.58 5.69 20.31
C GLU A 212 -32.44 6.44 19.63
N VAL A 213 -32.58 6.72 18.33
CA VAL A 213 -31.61 7.51 17.58
C VAL A 213 -31.78 8.98 17.96
N GLU A 214 -30.78 9.55 18.63
CA GLU A 214 -30.77 10.96 19.03
C GLU A 214 -30.21 11.86 17.92
N LYS A 215 -29.27 11.34 17.12
CA LYS A 215 -28.56 12.12 16.09
C LYS A 215 -28.01 11.23 14.98
N GLU A 216 -28.05 11.74 13.76
CA GLU A 216 -27.31 11.19 12.61
C GLU A 216 -26.46 12.32 12.02
N THR A 217 -25.16 12.08 11.86
CA THR A 217 -24.22 13.07 11.32
C THR A 217 -23.33 12.43 10.27
N LYS A 218 -23.15 13.09 9.13
CA LYS A 218 -22.06 12.75 8.21
C LYS A 218 -20.74 13.19 8.84
N VAL A 219 -19.81 12.25 9.02
CA VAL A 219 -18.48 12.53 9.62
C VAL A 219 -17.40 12.62 8.56
N SER A 220 -17.54 11.86 7.48
CA SER A 220 -16.65 11.91 6.32
C SER A 220 -17.34 11.31 5.09
N ASP A 221 -16.59 11.13 4.01
CA ASP A 221 -17.03 10.37 2.85
C ASP A 221 -15.84 9.67 2.18
N ALA A 222 -16.13 8.64 1.40
CA ALA A 222 -15.14 7.84 0.69
C ALA A 222 -15.59 7.58 -0.76
N SER A 223 -14.65 7.18 -1.62
CA SER A 223 -14.99 6.73 -2.98
C SER A 223 -15.91 5.51 -2.92
N ALA A 224 -17.05 5.58 -3.60
CA ALA A 224 -18.03 4.50 -3.67
C ALA A 224 -17.42 3.24 -4.29
N VAL A 225 -16.64 3.41 -5.35
CA VAL A 225 -15.92 2.32 -6.02
C VAL A 225 -14.89 1.70 -5.08
N ALA A 226 -14.07 2.51 -4.40
CA ALA A 226 -13.08 1.98 -3.47
C ALA A 226 -13.73 1.20 -2.31
N LYS A 227 -14.87 1.68 -1.80
CA LYS A 227 -15.63 0.98 -0.75
C LYS A 227 -16.27 -0.31 -1.25
N ALA A 228 -16.83 -0.32 -2.46
CA ALA A 228 -17.41 -1.53 -3.06
C ALA A 228 -16.37 -2.64 -3.27
N LEU A 229 -15.11 -2.28 -3.51
CA LEU A 229 -14.02 -3.24 -3.74
C LEU A 229 -13.22 -3.57 -2.47
N SER A 230 -13.45 -2.85 -1.37
CA SER A 230 -12.78 -3.10 -0.08
C SER A 230 -13.38 -4.30 0.64
N TRP A 231 -12.53 -5.16 1.22
CA TRP A 231 -13.03 -6.12 2.21
C TRP A 231 -13.26 -5.42 3.54
N ASN A 232 -14.15 -5.96 4.36
CA ASN A 232 -14.27 -5.57 5.77
C ASN A 232 -14.54 -6.85 6.57
N TRP A 233 -13.65 -7.82 6.52
CA TRP A 233 -13.87 -9.11 7.16
C TRP A 233 -13.44 -9.14 8.61
N ARG A 234 -14.14 -9.96 9.40
CA ARG A 234 -13.68 -10.40 10.72
C ARG A 234 -13.43 -11.91 10.69
N LEU A 235 -12.16 -12.29 10.64
CA LEU A 235 -11.71 -13.68 10.78
C LEU A 235 -11.59 -14.05 12.26
N PRO A 236 -11.83 -15.30 12.68
CA PRO A 236 -11.51 -15.74 14.04
C PRO A 236 -10.03 -15.55 14.40
N ASP A 237 -9.77 -15.36 15.69
CA ASP A 237 -8.45 -15.03 16.25
C ASP A 237 -7.40 -16.13 16.04
N ASP A 238 -7.84 -17.38 15.95
CA ASP A 238 -7.02 -18.57 15.74
C ASP A 238 -6.86 -18.96 14.25
N THR A 239 -7.33 -18.12 13.31
CA THR A 239 -7.21 -18.40 11.87
C THR A 239 -5.74 -18.56 11.48
N PRO A 240 -5.31 -19.71 10.94
CA PRO A 240 -3.92 -19.93 10.56
C PRO A 240 -3.43 -18.88 9.53
N PRO A 241 -2.17 -18.40 9.62
CA PRO A 241 -1.64 -17.39 8.69
C PRO A 241 -1.74 -17.78 7.22
N GLU A 242 -1.45 -19.04 6.88
CA GLU A 242 -1.57 -19.56 5.51
C GLU A 242 -3.02 -19.54 5.02
N THR A 243 -3.97 -19.94 5.87
CA THR A 243 -5.41 -19.86 5.55
C THR A 243 -5.85 -18.41 5.35
N ARG A 244 -5.36 -17.46 6.16
CA ARG A 244 -5.60 -16.03 5.94
C ARG A 244 -5.09 -15.64 4.55
N LYS A 245 -3.82 -15.92 4.22
CA LYS A 245 -3.23 -15.61 2.91
C LYS A 245 -4.05 -16.17 1.75
N GLU A 246 -4.43 -17.45 1.80
CA GLU A 246 -5.25 -18.11 0.77
C GLU A 246 -6.60 -17.42 0.57
N LEU A 247 -7.31 -17.09 1.65
CA LEU A 247 -8.60 -16.38 1.62
C LEU A 247 -8.46 -14.97 1.05
N LEU A 248 -7.38 -14.26 1.42
CA LEU A 248 -7.11 -12.93 0.88
C LEU A 248 -6.82 -13.00 -0.63
N ASP A 249 -6.06 -14.00 -1.09
CA ASP A 249 -5.77 -14.20 -2.50
C ASP A 249 -7.01 -14.62 -3.30
N GLU A 250 -7.90 -15.43 -2.71
CA GLU A 250 -9.20 -15.75 -3.30
C GLU A 250 -10.07 -14.49 -3.47
N TYR A 251 -10.17 -13.67 -2.43
CA TYR A 251 -10.89 -12.40 -2.50
C TYR A 251 -10.37 -11.48 -3.59
N ARG A 252 -9.04 -11.30 -3.67
CA ARG A 252 -8.42 -10.44 -4.68
C ARG A 252 -8.80 -10.87 -6.09
N ARG A 253 -8.87 -12.18 -6.35
CA ARG A 253 -9.34 -12.74 -7.62
C ARG A 253 -10.83 -12.49 -7.84
N GLU A 254 -11.67 -12.70 -6.83
CA GLU A 254 -13.12 -12.44 -6.88
C GLU A 254 -13.39 -10.96 -7.20
N VAL A 255 -12.75 -10.05 -6.48
CA VAL A 255 -12.86 -8.60 -6.70
C VAL A 255 -12.44 -8.24 -8.12
N THR A 256 -11.30 -8.74 -8.58
CA THR A 256 -10.76 -8.35 -9.89
C THR A 256 -11.55 -8.91 -11.06
N TYR A 257 -11.98 -10.18 -11.00
CA TYR A 257 -12.61 -10.88 -12.13
C TYR A 257 -14.13 -10.88 -12.11
N GLU A 258 -14.75 -10.67 -10.94
CA GLU A 258 -16.20 -10.80 -10.78
C GLU A 258 -16.85 -9.51 -10.30
N GLN A 259 -16.33 -8.84 -9.27
CA GLN A 259 -16.97 -7.66 -8.70
C GLN A 259 -16.65 -6.37 -9.47
N TRP A 260 -15.37 -6.04 -9.65
CA TRP A 260 -14.95 -4.84 -10.40
C TRP A 260 -15.57 -4.75 -11.79
N PRO A 261 -15.66 -5.84 -12.58
CA PRO A 261 -16.27 -5.76 -13.91
C PRO A 261 -17.77 -5.46 -13.92
N GLN A 262 -18.45 -5.63 -12.78
CA GLN A 262 -19.87 -5.34 -12.57
C GLN A 262 -20.08 -4.01 -11.83
N THR A 263 -19.02 -3.35 -11.37
CA THR A 263 -19.11 -2.05 -10.71
C THR A 263 -19.29 -0.95 -11.77
N PRO A 264 -20.35 -0.13 -11.69
CA PRO A 264 -20.51 1.05 -12.54
C PRO A 264 -19.35 2.04 -12.36
N LEU A 265 -18.79 2.53 -13.46
CA LEU A 265 -17.68 3.49 -13.43
C LEU A 265 -18.07 4.82 -14.07
N PRO A 266 -17.85 5.97 -13.41
CA PRO A 266 -18.09 7.29 -13.98
C PRO A 266 -17.41 7.51 -15.34
N VAL A 267 -16.19 7.01 -15.49
CA VAL A 267 -15.43 7.15 -16.74
C VAL A 267 -16.02 6.36 -17.91
N LEU A 268 -16.87 5.37 -17.61
CA LEU A 268 -17.62 4.59 -18.60
C LEU A 268 -19.08 5.08 -18.70
N ASP A 269 -19.31 6.35 -18.39
CA ASP A 269 -20.64 6.98 -18.41
C ASP A 269 -21.64 6.31 -17.45
N GLY A 270 -21.14 5.76 -16.33
CA GLY A 270 -21.94 5.03 -15.34
C GLY A 270 -22.29 3.59 -15.73
N LYS A 271 -21.69 3.06 -16.82
CA LYS A 271 -21.80 1.64 -17.20
C LYS A 271 -20.76 0.79 -16.48
N THR A 272 -20.97 -0.52 -16.47
CA THR A 272 -19.99 -1.48 -15.98
C THR A 272 -18.98 -1.85 -17.07
N ALA A 273 -17.80 -2.35 -16.68
CA ALA A 273 -16.80 -2.83 -17.64
C ALA A 273 -17.34 -3.93 -18.55
N THR A 274 -18.19 -4.81 -18.00
CA THR A 274 -18.80 -5.93 -18.75
C THR A 274 -19.80 -5.42 -19.79
N GLU A 275 -20.55 -4.37 -19.49
CA GLU A 275 -21.53 -3.79 -20.43
C GLU A 275 -20.87 -3.15 -21.67
N VAL A 276 -19.65 -2.62 -21.52
CA VAL A 276 -18.92 -1.95 -22.60
C VAL A 276 -17.82 -2.83 -23.22
N ALA A 277 -17.67 -4.07 -22.78
CA ALA A 277 -16.68 -5.01 -23.30
C ALA A 277 -16.84 -5.21 -24.82
N GLY A 278 -15.75 -5.05 -25.56
CA GLY A 278 -15.74 -5.13 -27.03
C GLY A 278 -16.31 -3.90 -27.77
N ASP A 279 -16.84 -2.89 -27.07
CA ASP A 279 -17.25 -1.63 -27.69
C ASP A 279 -16.04 -0.71 -27.94
N LYS A 280 -15.76 -0.43 -29.21
CA LYS A 280 -14.66 0.43 -29.65
C LYS A 280 -14.73 1.85 -29.10
N ALA A 281 -15.92 2.35 -28.77
CA ALA A 281 -16.07 3.68 -28.17
C ALA A 281 -15.55 3.76 -26.72
N TYR A 282 -15.35 2.61 -26.07
CA TYR A 282 -14.90 2.51 -24.68
C TYR A 282 -13.55 1.84 -24.52
N THR A 283 -12.98 1.20 -25.56
CA THR A 283 -11.73 0.44 -25.47
C THR A 283 -10.60 1.17 -24.75
N VAL A 284 -10.31 2.41 -25.14
CA VAL A 284 -9.24 3.22 -24.54
C VAL A 284 -9.55 3.55 -23.06
N ARG A 285 -10.77 4.04 -22.78
CA ARG A 285 -11.21 4.38 -21.41
C ARG A 285 -11.23 3.18 -20.49
N LEU A 286 -11.66 2.03 -20.99
CA LEU A 286 -11.73 0.79 -20.22
C LEU A 286 -10.33 0.20 -19.98
N ALA A 287 -9.46 0.17 -20.99
CA ALA A 287 -8.07 -0.26 -20.82
C ALA A 287 -7.31 0.60 -19.81
N ALA A 288 -7.53 1.92 -19.85
CA ALA A 288 -7.00 2.84 -18.85
C ALA A 288 -7.52 2.53 -17.43
N ALA A 289 -8.82 2.24 -17.27
CA ALA A 289 -9.38 1.86 -15.98
C ALA A 289 -8.79 0.54 -15.45
N VAL A 290 -8.50 -0.44 -16.33
CA VAL A 290 -7.79 -1.68 -15.96
C VAL A 290 -6.33 -1.40 -15.57
N ASN A 291 -5.64 -0.46 -16.23
CA ASN A 291 -4.29 -0.06 -15.81
C ASN A 291 -4.30 0.56 -14.41
N LEU A 292 -5.27 1.41 -14.08
CA LEU A 292 -5.39 1.98 -12.72
C LEU A 292 -5.69 0.90 -11.67
N LEU A 293 -6.55 -0.07 -12.00
CA LEU A 293 -6.79 -1.22 -11.13
C LEU A 293 -5.50 -2.01 -10.90
N GLN A 294 -4.73 -2.27 -11.96
CA GLN A 294 -3.44 -2.95 -11.86
C GLN A 294 -2.44 -2.19 -10.99
N MET A 295 -2.28 -0.88 -11.20
CA MET A 295 -1.40 -0.05 -10.38
C MET A 295 -1.77 -0.10 -8.89
N ASN A 296 -3.07 -0.02 -8.57
CA ASN A 296 -3.54 -0.12 -7.19
C ASN A 296 -3.27 -1.51 -6.58
N GLY A 297 -3.47 -2.56 -7.38
CA GLY A 297 -3.13 -3.92 -6.98
C GLY A 297 -1.63 -4.09 -6.71
N GLU A 298 -0.77 -3.55 -7.57
CA GLU A 298 0.68 -3.59 -7.40
C GLU A 298 1.12 -2.86 -6.11
N GLU A 299 0.62 -1.65 -5.86
CA GLU A 299 0.92 -0.89 -4.62
C GLU A 299 0.50 -1.63 -3.34
N THR A 300 -0.54 -2.46 -3.42
CA THR A 300 -1.05 -3.24 -2.28
C THR A 300 -0.53 -4.67 -2.24
N GLY A 301 0.40 -5.03 -3.14
CA GLY A 301 1.03 -6.34 -3.23
C GLY A 301 0.12 -7.46 -3.74
N TRP A 302 -0.96 -7.13 -4.44
CA TRP A 302 -1.91 -8.10 -4.99
C TRP A 302 -1.31 -8.81 -6.21
N GLN A 303 -1.27 -10.13 -6.15
CA GLN A 303 -0.79 -10.97 -7.24
C GLN A 303 -1.98 -11.49 -8.05
N VAL A 304 -2.37 -10.76 -9.09
CA VAL A 304 -3.51 -11.08 -9.97
C VAL A 304 -3.08 -11.01 -11.44
N ASP A 305 -3.59 -11.92 -12.27
CA ASP A 305 -3.36 -11.94 -13.71
C ASP A 305 -4.33 -10.96 -14.41
N TYR A 306 -3.87 -9.73 -14.62
CA TYR A 306 -4.67 -8.71 -15.31
C TYR A 306 -4.87 -9.00 -16.80
N ASP A 307 -4.05 -9.85 -17.43
CA ASP A 307 -4.25 -10.23 -18.83
C ASP A 307 -5.45 -11.17 -18.98
N LYS A 308 -5.70 -12.01 -17.96
CA LYS A 308 -6.97 -12.75 -17.87
C LYS A 308 -8.18 -11.79 -17.84
N LEU A 309 -8.10 -10.71 -17.05
CA LEU A 309 -9.17 -9.69 -17.01
C LEU A 309 -9.31 -8.97 -18.36
N ARG A 310 -8.20 -8.57 -18.99
CA ARG A 310 -8.21 -7.94 -20.33
C ARG A 310 -8.87 -8.84 -21.37
N ASN A 311 -8.53 -10.13 -21.37
CA ASN A 311 -9.18 -11.11 -22.25
C ASN A 311 -10.69 -11.21 -22.01
N GLN A 312 -11.15 -11.28 -20.75
CA GLN A 312 -12.57 -11.30 -20.40
C GLN A 312 -13.31 -10.06 -20.92
N LEU A 313 -12.66 -8.90 -20.91
CA LEU A 313 -13.21 -7.63 -21.36
C LEU A 313 -12.97 -7.32 -22.85
N GLN A 314 -12.37 -8.26 -23.59
CA GLN A 314 -12.01 -8.11 -25.01
C GLN A 314 -11.11 -6.89 -25.27
N LEU A 315 -10.19 -6.61 -24.35
CA LEU A 315 -9.20 -5.54 -24.44
C LEU A 315 -7.88 -6.02 -25.08
N PRO A 316 -7.11 -5.11 -25.68
CA PRO A 316 -5.76 -5.42 -26.13
C PRO A 316 -4.87 -5.82 -24.94
N ILE A 317 -4.00 -6.81 -25.17
CA ILE A 317 -2.96 -7.21 -24.22
C ILE A 317 -1.70 -6.39 -24.53
N PRO A 318 -1.15 -5.64 -23.55
CA PRO A 318 0.10 -4.91 -23.71
C PRO A 318 1.24 -5.84 -24.16
N GLN A 319 1.90 -5.52 -25.27
CA GLN A 319 2.98 -6.36 -25.81
C GLN A 319 4.34 -6.05 -25.16
N PRO A 320 5.29 -6.99 -25.11
CA PRO A 320 6.67 -6.66 -24.74
C PRO A 320 7.24 -5.54 -25.62
N ILE A 321 8.06 -4.68 -25.02
CA ILE A 321 8.70 -3.56 -25.72
C ILE A 321 10.15 -3.95 -26.00
N GLU A 322 10.45 -4.13 -27.29
CA GLU A 322 11.81 -4.24 -27.78
C GLU A 322 12.37 -2.82 -27.92
N ALA A 323 13.30 -2.44 -27.04
CA ALA A 323 14.04 -1.19 -27.17
C ALA A 323 15.39 -1.49 -27.85
N ALA A 324 15.66 -0.82 -28.96
CA ALA A 324 16.83 -1.05 -29.80
C ALA A 324 17.95 -0.02 -29.57
N SER A 325 17.68 1.07 -28.84
CA SER A 325 18.63 2.14 -28.58
C SER A 325 18.51 2.80 -27.20
N GLU A 326 19.59 3.45 -26.76
CA GLU A 326 19.62 4.24 -25.52
C GLU A 326 18.57 5.37 -25.54
N ASP A 327 18.41 6.05 -26.67
CA ASP A 327 17.44 7.13 -26.84
C ASP A 327 16.00 6.61 -26.68
N GLU A 328 15.69 5.41 -27.18
CA GLU A 328 14.38 4.78 -26.98
C GLU A 328 14.17 4.47 -25.49
N LEU A 329 15.16 3.90 -24.80
CA LEU A 329 15.08 3.58 -23.38
C LEU A 329 14.82 4.81 -22.50
N GLN A 330 15.38 5.97 -22.87
CA GLN A 330 15.12 7.23 -22.17
C GLN A 330 13.69 7.74 -22.37
N ASN A 331 13.04 7.40 -23.49
CA ASN A 331 11.69 7.83 -23.81
C ASN A 331 10.59 6.87 -23.34
N ILE A 332 10.93 5.67 -22.88
CA ILE A 332 9.97 4.72 -22.29
C ILE A 332 9.31 5.34 -21.06
N SER A 333 7.98 5.31 -21.01
CA SER A 333 7.23 5.85 -19.88
C SER A 333 7.36 4.97 -18.63
N ASN A 334 6.98 5.51 -17.47
CA ASN A 334 7.02 4.74 -16.23
C ASN A 334 6.05 3.54 -16.27
N LEU A 335 4.91 3.68 -16.95
CA LEU A 335 3.91 2.61 -17.12
C LEU A 335 4.39 1.50 -18.06
N GLN A 336 5.24 1.86 -19.02
CA GLN A 336 5.80 0.93 -19.99
C GLN A 336 7.04 0.18 -19.47
N LEU A 337 7.68 0.68 -18.40
CA LEU A 337 8.96 0.19 -17.91
C LEU A 337 8.97 -1.33 -17.66
N VAL A 338 7.92 -1.88 -17.06
CA VAL A 338 7.82 -3.33 -16.77
C VAL A 338 7.74 -4.20 -18.03
N ARG A 339 7.34 -3.63 -19.18
CA ARG A 339 7.16 -4.37 -20.44
C ARG A 339 8.44 -4.48 -21.26
N VAL A 340 9.52 -3.80 -20.86
CA VAL A 340 10.79 -3.84 -21.60
C VAL A 340 11.33 -5.26 -21.62
N GLU A 341 11.71 -5.71 -22.81
CA GLU A 341 12.31 -7.02 -23.02
C GLU A 341 13.77 -7.01 -22.54
N THR A 342 14.11 -7.90 -21.61
CA THR A 342 15.39 -7.87 -20.90
C THR A 342 16.47 -8.73 -21.57
N SER A 343 16.07 -9.70 -22.40
CA SER A 343 16.98 -10.66 -23.02
C SER A 343 17.99 -10.02 -23.98
N GLN A 344 17.62 -8.91 -24.65
CA GLN A 344 18.47 -8.23 -25.62
C GLN A 344 19.24 -7.03 -25.04
N LEU A 345 18.99 -6.66 -23.78
CA LEU A 345 19.64 -5.51 -23.16
C LEU A 345 21.11 -5.80 -22.82
N SER A 346 21.95 -4.79 -23.00
CA SER A 346 23.29 -4.78 -22.42
C SER A 346 23.21 -4.72 -20.89
N ASP A 347 24.28 -5.14 -20.20
CA ASP A 347 24.33 -5.06 -18.74
C ASP A 347 24.22 -3.60 -18.25
N VAL A 348 24.81 -2.66 -18.99
CA VAL A 348 24.74 -1.22 -18.70
C VAL A 348 23.30 -0.71 -18.76
N ASP A 349 22.59 -1.02 -19.85
CA ASP A 349 21.20 -0.58 -20.04
C ASP A 349 20.26 -1.21 -19.01
N LEU A 350 20.40 -2.52 -18.78
CA LEU A 350 19.62 -3.23 -17.76
C LEU A 350 19.88 -2.64 -16.36
N GLY A 351 21.12 -2.28 -16.05
CA GLY A 351 21.46 -1.60 -14.80
C GLY A 351 20.87 -0.20 -14.67
N VAL A 352 20.79 0.57 -15.76
CA VAL A 352 20.12 1.88 -15.80
C VAL A 352 18.62 1.73 -15.56
N LEU A 353 17.96 0.79 -16.25
CA LEU A 353 16.53 0.54 -16.07
C LEU A 353 16.21 0.03 -14.67
N PHE A 354 17.03 -0.86 -14.11
CA PHE A 354 16.87 -1.34 -12.75
C PHE A 354 16.95 -0.20 -11.72
N ARG A 355 17.97 0.67 -11.81
CA ARG A 355 18.08 1.85 -10.93
C ARG A 355 16.90 2.81 -11.09
N ARG A 356 16.43 3.01 -12.33
CA ARG A 356 15.22 3.80 -12.60
C ARG A 356 13.99 3.18 -11.94
N ALA A 357 13.79 1.87 -12.05
CA ALA A 357 12.70 1.16 -11.40
C ALA A 357 12.76 1.29 -9.87
N VAL A 358 13.94 1.12 -9.26
CA VAL A 358 14.14 1.30 -7.82
C VAL A 358 13.84 2.74 -7.38
N PHE A 359 14.32 3.74 -8.11
CA PHE A 359 14.06 5.15 -7.82
C PHE A 359 12.57 5.49 -7.88
N LEU A 360 11.86 4.92 -8.85
CA LEU A 360 10.42 5.12 -9.05
C LEU A 360 9.55 4.23 -8.16
N ARG A 361 10.13 3.26 -7.43
CA ARG A 361 9.39 2.23 -6.67
C ARG A 361 8.45 1.41 -7.55
N ALA A 362 8.88 1.11 -8.78
CA ALA A 362 8.14 0.30 -9.73
C ALA A 362 8.36 -1.20 -9.46
N ASP A 363 7.65 -1.74 -8.46
CA ASP A 363 7.89 -3.06 -7.87
C ASP A 363 7.92 -4.22 -8.88
N SER A 364 6.95 -4.30 -9.79
CA SER A 364 6.94 -5.31 -10.86
C SER A 364 8.16 -5.21 -11.79
N ALA A 365 8.62 -3.99 -12.08
CA ALA A 365 9.81 -3.77 -12.90
C ALA A 365 11.10 -4.09 -12.11
N ILE A 366 11.16 -3.76 -10.82
CA ILE A 366 12.28 -4.15 -9.93
C ILE A 366 12.43 -5.67 -9.93
N LYS A 367 11.33 -6.41 -9.76
CA LYS A 367 11.36 -7.89 -9.79
C LYS A 367 11.85 -8.41 -11.12
N ARG A 368 11.22 -8.01 -12.23
CA ARG A 368 11.59 -8.48 -13.58
C ARG A 368 13.04 -8.17 -13.94
N PHE A 369 13.50 -6.95 -13.71
CA PHE A 369 14.87 -6.55 -14.03
C PHE A 369 15.88 -7.18 -13.07
N GLY A 370 15.57 -7.26 -11.78
CA GLY A 370 16.43 -7.90 -10.79
C GLY A 370 16.65 -9.38 -11.10
N GLU A 371 15.59 -10.12 -11.41
CA GLU A 371 15.70 -11.52 -11.84
C GLU A 371 16.54 -11.67 -13.12
N ALA A 372 16.34 -10.80 -14.11
CA ALA A 372 17.14 -10.80 -15.33
C ALA A 372 18.63 -10.54 -15.07
N ILE A 373 18.97 -9.66 -14.12
CA ILE A 373 20.35 -9.41 -13.69
C ILE A 373 20.94 -10.65 -12.99
N LEU A 374 20.18 -11.27 -12.08
CA LEU A 374 20.64 -12.43 -11.32
C LEU A 374 20.83 -13.68 -12.19
N GLN A 375 20.13 -13.78 -13.32
CA GLN A 375 20.32 -14.84 -14.32
C GLN A 375 21.60 -14.68 -15.15
N ARG A 376 22.26 -13.50 -15.14
CA ARG A 376 23.52 -13.27 -15.86
C ARG A 376 24.68 -13.91 -15.10
N ASP A 377 25.52 -14.71 -15.79
CA ASP A 377 26.72 -15.32 -15.19
C ASP A 377 27.65 -14.29 -14.56
N SER A 378 27.85 -13.18 -15.26
CA SER A 378 28.54 -11.96 -14.81
C SER A 378 27.71 -10.75 -15.20
N PHE A 379 27.78 -9.67 -14.42
CA PHE A 379 27.02 -8.46 -14.68
C PHE A 379 27.89 -7.21 -14.52
N ASP A 380 28.02 -6.41 -15.58
CA ASP A 380 28.79 -5.16 -15.61
C ASP A 380 27.91 -3.91 -15.83
N GLY A 381 26.80 -3.82 -15.08
CA GLY A 381 25.84 -2.71 -15.17
C GLY A 381 26.00 -1.61 -14.11
N GLY A 382 27.11 -1.63 -13.35
CA GLY A 382 27.38 -0.63 -12.30
C GLY A 382 26.54 -0.79 -11.03
N LEU A 383 26.19 -2.03 -10.66
CA LEU A 383 25.60 -2.38 -9.37
C LEU A 383 26.07 -3.78 -8.92
N SER A 384 26.07 -4.03 -7.62
CA SER A 384 26.47 -5.33 -7.05
C SER A 384 25.29 -6.31 -6.97
N ARG A 385 25.56 -7.63 -6.93
CA ARG A 385 24.46 -8.61 -6.72
C ARG A 385 23.74 -8.41 -5.39
N PRO A 386 24.43 -8.11 -4.27
CA PRO A 386 23.76 -7.72 -3.02
C PRO A 386 22.77 -6.56 -3.15
N ASP A 387 23.08 -5.55 -3.97
CA ASP A 387 22.16 -4.43 -4.21
C ASP A 387 20.86 -4.89 -4.89
N VAL A 388 20.95 -5.86 -5.82
CA VAL A 388 19.78 -6.44 -6.49
C VAL A 388 18.91 -7.18 -5.49
N TYR A 389 19.49 -8.09 -4.71
CA TYR A 389 18.77 -8.82 -3.69
C TYR A 389 18.13 -7.87 -2.67
N MET A 390 18.78 -6.75 -2.34
CA MET A 390 18.26 -5.79 -1.37
C MET A 390 16.98 -5.13 -1.88
N ALA A 391 16.94 -4.80 -3.17
CA ALA A 391 15.72 -4.28 -3.79
C ALA A 391 14.62 -5.33 -3.82
N LEU A 392 14.93 -6.56 -4.23
CA LEU A 392 13.96 -7.68 -4.27
C LEU A 392 13.37 -7.98 -2.89
N THR A 393 14.20 -8.03 -1.83
CA THR A 393 13.76 -8.20 -0.44
C THR A 393 12.80 -7.10 0.02
N ARG A 394 12.97 -5.85 -0.43
CA ARG A 394 12.11 -4.72 -0.04
C ARG A 394 10.79 -4.66 -0.79
N THR A 395 10.74 -5.27 -1.97
CA THR A 395 9.58 -5.30 -2.85
C THR A 395 8.75 -6.57 -2.67
N ALA A 396 9.35 -7.68 -2.23
CA ALA A 396 8.65 -8.94 -2.03
C ALA A 396 7.58 -8.81 -0.93
N ALA A 397 6.37 -9.29 -1.23
CA ALA A 397 5.24 -9.29 -0.31
C ALA A 397 5.13 -10.59 0.51
N ASP A 398 5.67 -11.70 -0.02
CA ASP A 398 5.61 -13.01 0.61
C ASP A 398 6.79 -13.21 1.59
N PRO A 399 6.56 -13.43 2.90
CA PRO A 399 7.66 -13.57 3.85
C PRO A 399 8.61 -14.74 3.54
N ASP A 400 8.15 -15.81 2.88
CA ASP A 400 9.06 -16.89 2.45
C ASP A 400 9.98 -16.43 1.32
N GLU A 401 9.45 -15.77 0.31
CA GLU A 401 10.24 -15.15 -0.78
C GLU A 401 11.23 -14.13 -0.22
N VAL A 402 10.81 -13.31 0.75
CA VAL A 402 11.69 -12.36 1.45
C VAL A 402 12.85 -13.09 2.13
N LEU A 403 12.59 -14.20 2.82
CA LEU A 403 13.64 -14.99 3.49
C LEU A 403 14.58 -15.68 2.49
N GLU A 404 14.07 -16.13 1.34
CA GLU A 404 14.89 -16.66 0.25
C GLU A 404 15.84 -15.59 -0.31
N TRP A 405 15.32 -14.39 -0.58
CA TRP A 405 16.14 -13.27 -1.04
C TRP A 405 17.17 -12.81 0.01
N ILE A 406 16.81 -12.82 1.30
CA ILE A 406 17.74 -12.52 2.39
C ILE A 406 18.88 -13.54 2.43
N ALA A 407 18.57 -14.82 2.30
CA ALA A 407 19.57 -15.88 2.31
C ALA A 407 20.51 -15.77 1.08
N ALA A 408 19.96 -15.53 -0.10
CA ALA A 408 20.74 -15.36 -1.32
C ALA A 408 21.61 -14.09 -1.29
N GLY A 409 21.05 -12.98 -0.80
CA GLY A 409 21.76 -11.72 -0.60
C GLY A 409 22.93 -11.85 0.37
N ARG A 410 22.75 -12.59 1.47
CA ARG A 410 23.84 -12.91 2.41
C ARG A 410 24.99 -13.65 1.73
N GLN A 411 24.70 -14.71 0.99
CA GLN A 411 25.72 -15.48 0.26
C GLN A 411 26.44 -14.61 -0.78
N ALA A 412 25.70 -13.73 -1.48
CA ALA A 412 26.28 -12.80 -2.44
C ALA A 412 27.20 -11.78 -1.77
N SER A 413 26.81 -11.21 -0.62
CA SER A 413 27.66 -10.28 0.13
C SER A 413 28.95 -10.95 0.57
N GLU A 414 28.89 -12.17 1.10
CA GLU A 414 30.07 -12.94 1.49
C GLU A 414 30.98 -13.24 0.29
N ALA A 415 30.41 -13.64 -0.85
CA ALA A 415 31.17 -13.90 -2.08
C ALA A 415 31.88 -12.65 -2.63
N GLU A 416 31.28 -11.47 -2.45
CA GLU A 416 31.84 -10.18 -2.83
C GLU A 416 32.68 -9.52 -1.72
N SER A 417 32.94 -10.23 -0.60
CA SER A 417 33.66 -9.70 0.57
C SER A 417 33.05 -8.43 1.17
N GLN A 418 31.73 -8.27 1.05
CA GLN A 418 30.92 -7.27 1.72
C GLN A 418 30.38 -7.83 3.05
N SER A 419 30.04 -6.94 4.00
CA SER A 419 29.46 -7.39 5.27
C SER A 419 28.05 -7.96 5.08
N PRO A 420 27.76 -9.16 5.62
CA PRO A 420 26.41 -9.72 5.61
C PRO A 420 25.51 -9.18 6.73
N ALA A 421 25.98 -8.29 7.61
CA ALA A 421 25.28 -7.87 8.83
C ALA A 421 23.84 -7.38 8.57
N GLN A 422 23.63 -6.58 7.53
CA GLN A 422 22.32 -6.04 7.15
C GLN A 422 21.28 -7.14 6.90
N TRP A 423 21.67 -8.27 6.32
CA TRP A 423 20.77 -9.39 6.03
C TRP A 423 20.27 -10.06 7.30
N TYR A 424 21.12 -10.17 8.32
CA TYR A 424 20.71 -10.68 9.62
C TYR A 424 19.71 -9.73 10.31
N ILE A 425 19.95 -8.42 10.23
CA ILE A 425 19.06 -7.40 10.81
C ILE A 425 17.67 -7.47 10.17
N MET A 426 17.60 -7.61 8.84
CA MET A 426 16.32 -7.70 8.12
C MET A 426 15.55 -9.00 8.39
N GLU A 427 16.24 -10.10 8.75
CA GLU A 427 15.61 -11.38 9.07
C GLU A 427 14.90 -11.36 10.44
N LEU A 428 15.44 -10.60 11.42
CA LEU A 428 14.90 -10.53 12.79
C LEU A 428 13.39 -10.25 12.89
N PRO A 429 12.82 -9.18 12.29
CA PRO A 429 11.40 -8.89 12.42
C PRO A 429 10.52 -9.98 11.83
N ILE A 430 10.97 -10.65 10.76
CA ILE A 430 10.23 -11.72 10.09
C ILE A 430 10.14 -12.95 10.99
N ARG A 431 11.26 -13.33 11.62
CA ARG A 431 11.29 -14.46 12.57
C ARG A 431 10.45 -14.21 13.80
N LEU A 432 10.48 -12.98 14.32
CA LEU A 432 9.62 -12.57 15.43
C LEU A 432 8.15 -12.64 15.06
N GLN A 433 7.78 -12.13 13.89
CA GLN A 433 6.40 -12.16 13.39
C GLN A 433 5.88 -13.60 13.22
N ARG A 434 6.75 -14.53 12.82
CA ARG A 434 6.42 -15.96 12.69
C ARG A 434 6.45 -16.75 14.01
N GLY A 435 6.77 -16.10 15.14
CA GLY A 435 6.92 -16.78 16.43
C GLY A 435 8.13 -17.72 16.49
N GLU A 436 9.10 -17.59 15.58
CA GLU A 436 10.29 -18.43 15.50
C GLU A 436 11.38 -17.92 16.47
N VAL A 437 11.11 -18.01 17.77
CA VAL A 437 11.93 -17.42 18.83
C VAL A 437 13.36 -17.96 18.85
N GLU A 438 13.55 -19.27 18.66
CA GLU A 438 14.89 -19.89 18.64
C GLU A 438 15.71 -19.33 17.48
N ARG A 439 15.08 -19.13 16.32
CA ARG A 439 15.74 -18.59 15.14
C ARG A 439 16.11 -17.12 15.34
N PHE A 440 15.21 -16.33 15.93
CA PHE A 440 15.50 -14.96 16.32
C PHE A 440 16.72 -14.87 17.25
N GLN A 441 16.78 -15.72 18.28
CA GLN A 441 17.90 -15.75 19.23
C GLN A 441 19.23 -16.10 18.55
N GLN A 442 19.24 -17.11 17.67
CA GLN A 442 20.44 -17.48 16.89
C GLN A 442 20.97 -16.33 16.03
N LEU A 443 20.08 -15.56 15.40
CA LEU A 443 20.45 -14.41 14.58
C LEU A 443 21.06 -13.29 15.44
N MET A 444 20.47 -13.02 16.61
CA MET A 444 21.00 -12.05 17.57
C MET A 444 22.38 -12.45 18.09
N GLU A 445 22.60 -13.73 18.40
CA GLU A 445 23.90 -14.24 18.82
C GLU A 445 24.95 -14.09 17.72
N THR A 446 24.57 -14.38 16.47
CA THR A 446 25.45 -14.23 15.29
C THR A 446 25.85 -12.77 15.08
N LEU A 447 24.89 -11.85 15.15
CA LEU A 447 25.13 -10.41 15.05
C LEU A 447 26.07 -9.92 16.16
N ARG A 448 25.83 -10.33 17.40
CA ARG A 448 26.67 -9.94 18.55
C ARG A 448 28.09 -10.48 18.42
N ALA A 449 28.24 -11.75 18.05
CA ALA A 449 29.54 -12.41 17.99
C ALA A 449 30.41 -11.86 16.84
N ASN A 450 29.80 -11.55 15.70
CA ASN A 450 30.55 -11.32 14.46
C ASN A 450 30.43 -9.90 13.91
N HIS A 451 29.35 -9.16 14.20
CA HIS A 451 29.00 -7.94 13.44
C HIS A 451 28.79 -6.68 14.29
N PHE A 452 28.60 -6.77 15.62
CA PHE A 452 28.41 -5.58 16.47
C PHE A 452 29.62 -4.63 16.51
N GLY A 453 30.81 -5.13 16.22
CA GLY A 453 32.01 -4.30 16.08
C GLY A 453 32.05 -3.46 14.80
N GLU A 454 31.13 -3.70 13.85
CA GLU A 454 31.05 -2.97 12.60
C GLU A 454 30.35 -1.61 12.78
N PRO A 455 30.76 -0.57 12.02
CA PRO A 455 30.16 0.75 12.11
C PRO A 455 28.65 0.73 11.90
N GLY A 456 27.89 1.20 12.89
CA GLY A 456 26.44 1.39 12.82
C GLY A 456 25.59 0.13 12.99
N VAL A 457 26.16 -1.08 13.00
CA VAL A 457 25.38 -2.33 13.10
C VAL A 457 24.67 -2.45 14.45
N ALA A 458 25.40 -2.26 15.55
CA ALA A 458 24.82 -2.35 16.90
C ALA A 458 23.72 -1.28 17.13
N GLU A 459 23.93 -0.08 16.59
CA GLU A 459 22.94 1.02 16.67
C GLU A 459 21.66 0.68 15.90
N GLN A 460 21.78 0.14 14.68
CA GLN A 460 20.62 -0.28 13.88
C GLN A 460 19.84 -1.41 14.55
N VAL A 461 20.54 -2.39 15.15
CA VAL A 461 19.89 -3.46 15.91
C VAL A 461 19.15 -2.89 17.12
N PHE A 462 19.76 -1.98 17.87
CA PHE A 462 19.12 -1.33 19.01
C PHE A 462 17.86 -0.54 18.61
N GLN A 463 17.95 0.27 17.54
CA GLN A 463 16.81 1.01 17.00
C GLN A 463 15.69 0.07 16.52
N LEU A 464 16.04 -1.05 15.90
CA LEU A 464 15.07 -2.07 15.50
C LEU A 464 14.37 -2.69 16.71
N LEU A 465 15.11 -3.10 17.74
CA LEU A 465 14.54 -3.68 18.96
C LEU A 465 13.62 -2.68 19.69
N MET A 466 13.97 -1.40 19.70
CA MET A 466 13.09 -0.32 20.20
C MET A 466 11.81 -0.21 19.38
N ARG A 467 11.92 -0.21 18.04
CA ARG A 467 10.76 -0.15 17.14
C ARG A 467 9.83 -1.36 17.31
N LEU A 468 10.41 -2.52 17.57
CA LEU A 468 9.69 -3.76 17.86
C LEU A 468 9.16 -3.80 19.30
N GLY A 469 9.40 -2.77 20.13
CA GLY A 469 8.93 -2.73 21.51
C GLY A 469 9.55 -3.80 22.41
N ILE A 470 10.69 -4.38 22.02
CA ILE A 470 11.41 -5.37 22.83
C ILE A 470 12.19 -4.65 23.95
N ILE A 471 12.69 -3.44 23.65
CA ILE A 471 13.42 -2.60 24.60
C ILE A 471 12.86 -1.18 24.63
N GLY A 472 12.96 -0.52 25.78
CA GLY A 472 12.61 0.87 25.98
C GLY A 472 13.70 1.84 25.48
N PRO A 473 13.41 3.15 25.42
CA PRO A 473 14.37 4.20 25.05
C PRO A 473 15.59 4.27 26.00
N ASP A 474 15.46 3.73 27.21
CA ASP A 474 16.50 3.58 28.22
C ASP A 474 17.34 2.30 28.06
N GLY A 475 17.05 1.49 27.03
CA GLY A 475 17.75 0.24 26.72
C GLY A 475 17.39 -0.93 27.62
N GLN A 476 16.41 -0.77 28.50
CA GLN A 476 15.88 -1.84 29.35
C GLN A 476 14.80 -2.64 28.61
N PRO A 477 14.51 -3.90 28.99
CA PRO A 477 13.41 -4.65 28.39
C PRO A 477 12.11 -3.87 28.57
N ALA A 478 11.32 -3.75 27.51
CA ALA A 478 10.04 -3.06 27.62
C ALA A 478 9.15 -3.76 28.67
N GLN A 479 8.51 -2.97 29.54
CA GLN A 479 7.51 -3.51 30.46
C GLN A 479 6.20 -3.74 29.69
N GLY A 480 6.07 -4.94 29.13
CA GLY A 480 4.89 -5.37 28.39
C GLY A 480 5.25 -6.51 27.44
N PRO A 481 4.30 -7.39 27.07
CA PRO A 481 4.56 -8.38 26.02
C PRO A 481 4.99 -7.64 24.74
N PRO A 482 5.94 -8.18 23.96
CA PRO A 482 6.26 -7.63 22.66
C PRO A 482 4.97 -7.56 21.82
N PRO A 483 4.78 -6.52 21.00
CA PRO A 483 3.71 -6.53 20.01
C PRO A 483 3.99 -7.67 19.02
N THR A 484 3.43 -8.85 19.29
CA THR A 484 3.16 -9.82 18.25
C THR A 484 2.17 -9.16 17.30
N ALA A 485 2.41 -9.28 15.99
CA ALA A 485 1.40 -8.96 14.99
C ALA A 485 0.34 -10.07 15.04
N ASP A 486 -0.47 -9.98 16.08
CA ASP A 486 -1.73 -10.64 16.41
C ASP A 486 -1.81 -10.50 17.95
N ALA A 487 -2.23 -9.31 18.39
CA ALA A 487 -2.86 -9.16 19.69
C ALA A 487 -4.33 -9.58 19.55
N SER A 488 -4.54 -10.79 19.05
CA SER A 488 -5.77 -11.56 19.27
C SER A 488 -5.64 -12.25 20.62
N GLY A 489 -6.64 -12.07 21.46
CA GLY A 489 -6.58 -12.39 22.88
C GLY A 489 -6.56 -13.89 23.13
N GLY A 490 -5.38 -14.44 23.41
CA GLY A 490 -5.25 -15.71 24.13
C GLY A 490 -5.08 -15.45 25.63
N GLU A 491 -5.99 -15.97 26.47
CA GLU A 491 -5.67 -16.15 27.89
C GLU A 491 -4.40 -17.01 28.01
N PRO A 492 -3.44 -16.65 28.88
CA PRO A 492 -2.22 -17.43 29.02
C PRO A 492 -2.57 -18.83 29.54
N PRO A 493 -2.03 -19.92 28.94
CA PRO A 493 -2.10 -21.21 29.58
C PRO A 493 -1.40 -21.13 30.93
N ALA A 494 -2.06 -21.66 31.96
CA ALA A 494 -1.53 -21.74 33.31
C ALA A 494 -0.10 -22.30 33.29
N ALA A 495 0.80 -21.59 33.97
CA ALA A 495 2.23 -21.83 34.00
C ALA A 495 2.60 -23.31 34.20
N ALA A 496 3.18 -23.93 33.17
CA ALA A 496 4.14 -25.00 33.34
C ALA A 496 5.52 -24.35 33.43
N GLN A 497 6.00 -24.28 34.67
CA GLN A 497 7.32 -23.78 35.02
C GLN A 497 8.37 -24.82 34.54
N GLU A 498 9.06 -24.58 33.43
CA GLU A 498 10.41 -25.11 33.17
C GLU A 498 11.04 -24.48 31.90
N GLY A 499 12.13 -23.72 32.09
CA GLY A 499 13.27 -23.69 31.16
C GLY A 499 13.20 -22.87 29.85
N GLY A 500 12.81 -21.59 29.89
CA GLY A 500 12.97 -20.68 28.75
C GLY A 500 13.32 -19.27 29.20
N GLY A 501 14.61 -18.97 29.35
CA GLY A 501 15.08 -17.66 29.82
C GLY A 501 14.90 -16.58 28.76
N LEU A 502 13.93 -15.69 28.98
CA LEU A 502 13.80 -14.42 28.29
C LEU A 502 15.01 -13.52 28.63
N TRP A 503 15.56 -12.85 27.62
CA TRP A 503 16.78 -12.02 27.67
C TRP A 503 16.77 -10.96 28.81
N THR A 504 17.91 -10.79 29.51
CA THR A 504 18.16 -9.68 30.44
C THR A 504 19.43 -8.88 30.07
N PRO A 505 19.35 -7.54 29.98
CA PRO A 505 20.45 -6.67 29.52
C PRO A 505 21.64 -6.50 30.49
N ASP A 506 21.63 -7.15 31.65
CA ASP A 506 22.66 -6.95 32.68
C ASP A 506 23.97 -7.71 32.43
N SER A 507 24.12 -8.41 31.30
CA SER A 507 25.24 -9.33 31.11
C SER A 507 26.55 -8.72 30.61
N ASP A 508 26.62 -7.43 30.24
CA ASP A 508 27.89 -6.83 29.79
C ASP A 508 27.98 -5.31 30.07
N LYS A 509 28.50 -4.93 31.25
CA LYS A 509 29.14 -3.61 31.43
C LYS A 509 30.59 -3.70 30.96
N PRO A 510 31.10 -2.75 30.15
CA PRO A 510 32.53 -2.69 29.83
C PRO A 510 33.35 -2.37 31.09
N PRO A 511 34.63 -2.80 31.15
CA PRO A 511 35.45 -2.63 32.34
C PRO A 511 35.69 -1.14 32.63
N GLN A 512 35.45 -0.74 33.88
CA GLN A 512 35.83 0.58 34.40
C GLN A 512 37.35 0.76 34.33
N GLY A 513 37.82 1.38 33.25
CA GLY A 513 39.16 1.96 33.15
C GLY A 513 39.05 3.48 33.24
N GLY A 514 39.40 4.04 34.39
CA GLY A 514 39.36 5.48 34.61
C GLY A 514 40.45 6.22 33.85
N GLN A 515 40.07 7.34 33.23
CA GLN A 515 40.84 8.59 33.23
C GLN A 515 39.92 9.75 32.90
N GLU A 516 39.72 10.64 33.87
CA GLU A 516 39.12 11.94 33.67
C GLU A 516 39.89 12.70 32.59
N SER A 517 39.20 13.12 31.53
CA SER A 517 39.65 14.25 30.71
C SER A 517 38.49 15.22 30.54
N LYS A 518 38.60 16.33 31.27
CA LYS A 518 37.80 17.53 31.09
C LYS A 518 37.99 18.01 29.66
N LEU A 519 36.95 17.95 28.83
CA LEU A 519 36.89 18.75 27.61
C LEU A 519 35.88 19.87 27.77
N TRP A 520 36.50 21.05 27.75
CA TRP A 520 35.99 22.40 27.80
C TRP A 520 35.17 22.72 26.54
N VAL A 521 34.01 23.35 26.70
CA VAL A 521 33.26 23.97 25.59
C VAL A 521 33.57 25.46 25.59
N PRO A 522 34.28 26.00 24.59
CA PRO A 522 34.35 27.43 24.36
C PRO A 522 33.21 27.94 23.48
N GLY A 523 32.62 29.05 23.94
CA GLY A 523 32.11 30.10 23.06
C GLY A 523 30.61 30.06 22.81
N MET A 524 29.85 30.53 23.80
CA MET A 524 28.59 31.22 23.60
C MET A 524 28.84 32.57 22.90
N ASP A 525 27.95 32.96 21.99
CA ASP A 525 27.09 34.15 22.14
C ASP A 525 25.83 34.00 21.29
#